data_AF-A0A1F2TI50-F1
#
_entry.id   AF-A0A1F2TI50-F1
#
_cell.length_a   1.000
_cell.length_b   1.000
_cell.length_c   1.000
_cell.angle_alpha   90.00
_cell.angle_beta   90.00
_cell.angle_gamma   90.00
#
_symmetry.space_group_name_H-M   'P 1'
#
loop_
_entity.id
_entity.type
_entity.pdbx_description
1 polymer ?
#
loop_
_entity_poly.entity_id
_entity_poly.type
_entity_poly.pdbx_seq_one_letter_code
_entity_poly.pdbx_strand_id
1 'polypeptide(L)' 'MNVHRFEQVINGREYHIEVSSVGIDKWRAQIARVPGGSAALMPFYGKTPIEAAGQLSRWLTIAHGQRQSQV' A
#
# COMPACT_ATOMS: atom_id res chain seq x y z
N MET A 1 -10.63 -7.07 14.38
CA MET A 1 -10.60 -6.69 12.96
C MET A 1 -9.50 -7.51 12.29
N ASN A 2 -9.81 -8.27 11.24
CA ASN A 2 -8.82 -9.09 10.56
C ASN A 2 -7.97 -8.18 9.64
N VAL A 3 -6.65 -8.21 9.81
CA VAL A 3 -5.71 -7.40 9.02
C VAL A 3 -4.84 -8.36 8.23
N HIS A 4 -4.90 -8.26 6.91
CA HIS A 4 -4.00 -8.99 6.01
C HIS A 4 -2.73 -8.17 5.83
N ARG A 5 -1.58 -8.84 5.89
CA ARG A 5 -0.27 -8.23 5.66
C ARG A 5 0.34 -8.77 4.38
N PHE A 6 0.87 -7.87 3.57
CA PHE A 6 1.57 -8.18 2.34
C PHE A 6 2.94 -7.51 2.38
N GLU A 7 3.96 -8.27 2.02
CA GLU A 7 5.32 -7.77 1.90
C GLU A 7 5.62 -7.58 0.41
N GLN A 8 6.06 -6.38 0.03
CA GLN A 8 6.33 -6.06 -1.36
C GLN A 8 7.65 -5.30 -1.49
N VAL A 9 8.57 -5.86 -2.28
CA VAL A 9 9.78 -5.15 -2.69
C VAL A 9 9.50 -4.40 -3.98
N ILE A 10 9.61 -3.07 -3.95
CA ILE A 10 9.40 -2.18 -5.10
C ILE A 10 10.64 -1.29 -5.25
N ASN A 11 11.31 -1.38 -6.40
CA ASN A 11 12.55 -0.64 -6.70
C ASN A 11 13.63 -0.81 -5.62
N GLY A 12 13.76 -2.03 -5.08
CA GLY A 12 14.73 -2.34 -4.00
C GLY A 12 14.34 -1.81 -2.62
N ARG A 13 13.17 -1.17 -2.47
CA ARG A 13 12.62 -0.75 -1.18
C ARG A 13 11.51 -1.70 -0.74
N GLU A 14 11.63 -2.18 0.49
CA GLU A 14 10.61 -3.02 1.12
C GLU A 14 9.44 -2.18 1.62
N TYR A 15 8.23 -2.64 1.31
CA TYR A 15 6.98 -2.07 1.75
C TYR A 15 6.14 -3.14 2.45
N HIS A 16 5.75 -2.85 3.68
CA HIS A 16 4.73 -3.62 4.39
C HIS A 16 3.37 -2.99 4.13
N ILE A 17 2.49 -3.71 3.48
CA ILE A 17 1.12 -3.27 3.17
C ILE A 17 0.16 -3.98 4.12
N GLU A 18 -0.64 -3.20 4.82
CA GLU A 18 -1.72 -3.67 5.67
C GLU A 18 -3.07 -3.44 5.00
N VAL A 19 -3.89 -4.49 4.98
CA VAL A 19 -5.23 -4.45 4.39
C VAL A 19 -6.26 -4.86 5.42
N SER A 20 -7.23 -4.00 5.65
CA SER A 20 -8.27 -4.17 6.67
C SER A 20 -9.65 -4.03 6.05
N SER A 21 -10.61 -4.86 6.48
CA SER A 21 -12.01 -4.70 6.08
C SER A 21 -12.58 -3.45 6.75
N VAL A 22 -13.28 -2.62 5.96
CA VAL A 22 -13.94 -1.38 6.41
C VAL A 22 -15.44 -1.38 6.10
N GLY A 23 -15.97 -2.51 5.61
CA GLY A 23 -17.37 -2.68 5.22
C GLY A 23 -17.58 -3.93 4.36
N ILE A 24 -18.83 -4.19 3.99
CA ILE A 24 -19.21 -5.24 3.02
C ILE A 24 -18.52 -4.91 1.69
N ASP A 25 -17.78 -5.88 1.15
CA ASP A 25 -17.00 -5.74 -0.09
C ASP A 25 -16.15 -4.47 -0.15
N LYS A 26 -15.62 -4.04 1.00
CA LYS A 26 -14.79 -2.85 1.09
C LYS A 26 -13.59 -3.11 1.98
N TRP A 27 -12.43 -3.10 1.34
CA TRP A 27 -11.14 -3.30 1.97
C TRP A 27 -10.29 -2.06 1.77
N ARG A 28 -9.52 -1.72 2.80
CA ARG A 28 -8.61 -0.57 2.82
C ARG A 28 -7.19 -1.06 2.91
N ALA A 29 -6.37 -0.77 1.90
CA ALA A 29 -4.93 -0.99 1.88
C ALA A 29 -4.17 0.29 2.25
N GLN A 30 -3.16 0.15 3.10
CA GLN A 30 -2.26 1.22 3.52
C GLN A 30 -0.86 0.66 3.79
N ILE A 31 0.16 1.49 3.75
CA ILE A 31 1.50 1.06 4.20
C ILE A 31 1.49 1.02 5.73
N ALA A 32 2.04 -0.04 6.31
CA ALA A 32 2.22 -0.17 7.75
C ALA A 32 2.95 1.07 8.27
N ARG A 33 2.34 1.79 9.20
CA ARG A 33 2.98 2.96 9.81
C ARG A 33 4.16 2.48 10.65
N VAL A 34 5.36 2.85 10.24
CA VAL A 34 6.54 2.78 11.10
C VAL A 34 6.50 3.99 12.04
N PRO A 35 6.65 3.83 13.36
CA PRO A 35 6.71 4.96 14.29
C PRO A 35 7.78 5.96 13.85
N GLY A 36 7.39 7.24 13.68
CA GLY A 36 8.30 8.30 13.19
C GLY A 36 8.28 8.55 11.68
N GLY A 37 7.56 7.75 10.89
CA GLY A 37 7.40 7.98 9.45
C GLY A 37 6.27 8.97 9.14
N SER A 38 6.61 10.15 8.61
CA SER A 38 5.63 11.05 8.02
C SER A 38 5.27 10.56 6.62
N ALA A 39 4.33 9.63 6.55
CA ALA A 39 3.75 9.19 5.30
C ALA A 39 2.23 9.22 5.44
N ALA A 40 1.66 10.42 5.29
CA ALA A 40 0.23 10.59 5.00
C ALA A 40 -0.03 10.06 3.58
N LEU A 41 0.05 8.74 3.42
CA LEU A 41 -0.29 8.08 2.18
C LEU A 41 -1.81 7.90 2.16
N MET A 42 -2.42 8.29 1.04
CA MET A 42 -3.82 8.01 0.82
C MET A 42 -4.05 6.50 0.83
N PRO A 43 -5.04 6.00 1.58
CA PRO A 43 -5.40 4.60 1.55
C PRO A 43 -6.08 4.25 0.22
N PHE A 44 -5.81 3.05 -0.29
CA PHE A 44 -6.49 2.51 -1.47
C PHE A 44 -7.63 1.59 -1.05
N TYR A 45 -8.68 1.52 -1.87
CA TYR A 45 -9.85 0.71 -1.58
C TYR A 45 -10.13 -0.30 -2.70
N GLY A 46 -10.50 -1.52 -2.31
CA GLY A 46 -10.85 -2.60 -3.23
C GLY A 46 -12.00 -3.45 -2.68
N LYS A 47 -12.61 -4.28 -3.54
CA LYS A 47 -13.67 -5.21 -3.11
C LYS A 47 -13.13 -6.42 -2.38
N THR A 48 -11.85 -6.73 -2.61
CA THR A 48 -11.12 -7.79 -1.93
C THR A 48 -9.82 -7.25 -1.31
N PRO A 49 -9.22 -7.97 -0.35
CA PRO A 49 -7.93 -7.58 0.21
C PRO A 49 -6.84 -7.49 -0.87
N ILE A 50 -6.86 -8.42 -1.82
CA ILE A 50 -5.88 -8.55 -2.89
C ILE A 50 -6.01 -7.38 -3.88
N GLU A 51 -7.24 -7.00 -4.24
CA GLU A 51 -7.46 -5.84 -5.10
C GLU A 51 -6.94 -4.55 -4.46
N ALA A 52 -7.24 -4.33 -3.19
CA ALA A 52 -6.80 -3.15 -2.46
C ALA A 52 -5.25 -3.09 -2.38
N ALA A 53 -4.60 -4.21 -2.04
CA ALA A 53 -3.15 -4.32 -2.01
C ALA A 53 -2.55 -4.06 -3.41
N GLY A 54 -3.09 -4.67 -4.46
CA GLY A 54 -2.60 -4.52 -5.82
C GLY A 54 -2.69 -3.08 -6.35
N GLN A 55 -3.75 -2.34 -6.00
CA GLN A 55 -3.86 -0.92 -6.33
C GLN A 55 -2.77 -0.08 -5.66
N LEU A 56 -2.52 -0.30 -4.36
CA LEU A 56 -1.47 0.39 -3.62
C LEU A 56 -0.07 0.05 -4.17
N SER A 57 0.21 -1.23 -4.42
CA SER A 57 1.50 -1.66 -5.00
C SER A 57 1.76 -1.02 -6.37
N ARG A 58 0.75 -0.99 -7.26
CA ARG A 58 0.87 -0.32 -8.57
C ARG A 58 1.17 1.17 -8.42
N TRP A 59 0.45 1.85 -7.54
CA TRP A 59 0.71 3.26 -7.28
C TRP A 59 2.12 3.50 -6.74
N LEU A 60 2.60 2.65 -5.83
CA LEU A 60 3.98 2.73 -5.31
C LEU A 60 5.02 2.54 -6.42
N THR A 61 4.82 1.58 -7.32
CA THR A 61 5.70 1.40 -8.47
C THR A 61 5.78 2.65 -9.33
N ILE A 62 4.65 3.31 -9.60
CA ILE A 62 4.60 4.55 -10.40
C ILE A 62 5.23 5.72 -9.64
N ALA A 63 4.83 5.94 -8.39
CA ALA A 63 5.31 7.05 -7.56
C ALA A 63 6.82 6.98 -7.28
N HIS A 64 7.40 5.77 -7.25
CA HIS A 64 8.83 5.55 -7.07
C HIS A 64 9.60 5.46 -8.41
N GLY A 65 8.94 5.08 -9.51
CA GLY A 65 9.52 5.15 -10.85
C GLY A 65 9.74 6.60 -11.32
N GLN A 66 8.82 7.51 -10.99
CA GLN A 66 8.95 8.94 -11.30
C GLN A 66 10.07 9.64 -10.51
N ARG A 67 10.47 9.09 -9.35
CA ARG A 67 11.51 9.66 -8.50
C ARG A 67 12.94 9.29 -8.91
N GLN A 68 13.12 8.41 -9.90
CA GLN A 68 14.43 8.01 -10.43
C GLN A 68 14.81 8.73 -11.74
N SER A 69 13.96 9.62 -12.28
CA SER A 69 14.22 10.37 -13.50
C SER A 69 14.52 11.86 -13.26
N GLN A 70 15.33 12.14 -12.24
CA GLN A 70 15.94 13.46 -12.07
C GLN A 70 17.46 13.29 -12.00
N VAL A 71 18.05 13.10 -13.18
CA VAL A 71 19.47 13.28 -13.48
C VAL A 71 19.58 14.08 -14.78
#